data_AF-A0A9W5E7F3-F1
#
_entry.id   AF-A0A9W5E7F3-F1
#
_cell.length_a   1.000
_cell.length_b   1.000
_cell.length_c   1.000
_cell.angle_alpha   90.00
_cell.angle_beta   90.00
_cell.angle_gamma   90.00
#
_symmetry.space_group_name_H-M   'P 1'
#
loop_
_entity.id
_entity.type
_entity.pdbx_description
1 polymer ?
#
loop_
_entity_poly.entity_id
_entity_poly.type
_entity_poly.pdbx_seq_one_letter_code
_entity_poly.pdbx_strand_id
1 'polypeptide(L)'
;MPVDSLTPEQESKYGCFCDTPTSEQLAKYFWLDDTDKELIWNRRGEHNQLGFVVQLGTVRFLGTFLSDPTDVPQSVITYMANRLHVDAKSFSHYQNKRSQWDQMREIRSVYGYKNFTDHPAHWRFIRWLYARAWLYNERPSVLFDLATARCIEQKILLPGVSVLTRLVSTVRECTAGNI
;
A
#
# COMPACT_ATOMS: atom_id res chain seq x y z
N MET A 1 28.13 -1.33 -15.00
CA MET A 1 28.64 -1.69 -13.66
C MET A 1 27.47 -2.19 -12.84
N PRO A 2 27.64 -3.17 -11.92
CA PRO A 2 26.51 -3.72 -11.19
C PRO A 2 25.97 -2.60 -10.29
N VAL A 3 24.74 -2.17 -10.57
CA VAL A 3 23.95 -1.32 -9.69
C VAL A 3 23.85 -2.04 -8.36
N ASP A 4 24.18 -1.37 -7.25
CA ASP A 4 23.84 -1.84 -5.91
C ASP A 4 22.32 -2.03 -5.85
N SER A 5 21.88 -3.23 -6.20
CA SER A 5 20.49 -3.64 -6.26
C SER A 5 19.87 -3.53 -4.87
N LEU A 6 18.56 -3.38 -4.82
CA LEU A 6 17.80 -3.55 -3.58
C LEU A 6 18.22 -4.84 -2.89
N THR A 7 18.22 -4.79 -1.56
CA THR A 7 18.42 -6.01 -0.77
C THR A 7 17.23 -6.93 -1.06
N PRO A 8 17.42 -8.24 -1.33
CA PRO A 8 16.31 -9.16 -1.66
C PRO A 8 15.21 -9.18 -0.59
N GLU A 9 15.55 -8.87 0.66
CA GLU A 9 14.60 -8.70 1.76
C GLU A 9 13.66 -7.50 1.57
N GLN A 10 14.15 -6.39 1.00
CA GLN A 10 13.35 -5.20 0.72
C GLN A 10 12.41 -5.44 -0.45
N GLU A 11 12.88 -6.12 -1.51
CA GLU A 11 12.02 -6.49 -2.64
C GLU A 11 10.93 -7.46 -2.21
N SER A 12 11.27 -8.43 -1.36
CA SER A 12 10.30 -9.38 -0.82
C SER A 12 9.23 -8.66 0.00
N LYS A 13 9.60 -7.76 0.93
CA LYS A 13 8.66 -7.12 1.87
C LYS A 13 7.81 -6.00 1.26
N TYR A 14 8.07 -5.62 0.02
CA TYR A 14 7.43 -4.45 -0.58
C TYR A 14 6.06 -4.80 -1.16
N GLY A 15 5.02 -4.13 -0.65
CA GLY A 15 3.68 -4.21 -1.22
C GLY A 15 2.96 -5.54 -1.04
N CYS A 16 3.47 -6.43 -0.18
CA CYS A 16 2.83 -7.70 0.17
C CYS A 16 2.99 -8.03 1.67
N PHE A 17 2.19 -8.97 2.15
CA PHE A 17 2.32 -9.50 3.51
C PHE A 17 3.38 -10.62 3.54
N CYS A 18 4.66 -10.27 3.72
CA CYS A 18 5.70 -11.30 3.93
C CYS A 18 5.58 -12.02 5.27
N ASP A 19 5.16 -11.29 6.30
CA ASP A 19 5.03 -11.79 7.66
C ASP A 19 3.59 -11.60 8.14
N THR A 20 3.14 -12.46 9.05
CA THR A 20 1.86 -12.26 9.72
C THR A 20 1.93 -11.00 10.58
N PRO A 21 1.01 -10.04 10.41
CA PRO A 21 1.06 -8.79 11.17
C PRO A 21 0.88 -9.08 12.67
N THR A 22 1.74 -8.46 13.48
CA THR A 22 1.70 -8.59 14.94
C THR A 22 0.45 -7.90 15.49
N SER A 23 -0.04 -8.30 16.67
CA SER A 23 -1.20 -7.69 17.33
C SER A 23 -1.11 -6.16 17.45
N GLU A 24 0.08 -5.61 17.66
CA GLU A 24 0.32 -4.15 17.70
C GLU A 24 0.11 -3.49 16.34
N GLN A 25 0.59 -4.13 15.26
CA GLN A 25 0.39 -3.65 13.90
C GLN A 25 -1.09 -3.73 13.50
N LEU A 26 -1.78 -4.81 13.90
CA LEU A 26 -3.22 -4.94 13.73
C LEU A 26 -3.95 -3.80 14.45
N ALA A 27 -3.63 -3.53 15.72
CA ALA A 27 -4.25 -2.43 16.46
C ALA A 27 -3.98 -1.05 15.84
N LYS A 28 -2.80 -0.84 15.24
CA LYS A 28 -2.41 0.46 14.66
C LYS A 28 -3.02 0.73 13.28
N TYR A 29 -3.10 -0.27 12.41
CA TYR A 29 -3.50 -0.07 11.00
C TYR A 29 -4.91 -0.59 10.69
N PHE A 30 -5.42 -1.54 11.49
CA PHE A 30 -6.71 -2.21 11.28
C PHE A 30 -7.76 -1.73 12.28
N TRP A 31 -7.69 -0.47 12.68
CA TRP A 31 -8.74 0.17 13.48
C TRP A 31 -9.85 0.72 12.57
N LEU A 32 -11.07 0.77 13.08
CA LEU A 32 -12.25 1.26 12.36
C LEU A 32 -12.79 2.49 13.07
N ASP A 33 -12.81 3.63 12.38
CA ASP A 33 -13.48 4.84 12.82
C ASP A 33 -15.00 4.79 12.55
N ASP A 34 -15.73 5.81 13.00
CA ASP A 34 -17.18 5.86 12.78
C ASP A 34 -17.55 6.13 11.31
N THR A 35 -16.69 6.78 10.53
CA THR A 35 -16.87 6.95 9.08
C THR A 35 -16.69 5.62 8.34
N ASP A 36 -15.68 4.83 8.72
CA ASP A 36 -15.40 3.49 8.23
C ASP A 36 -16.65 2.63 8.45
N LYS A 37 -17.18 2.65 9.66
CA LYS A 37 -18.40 1.94 10.06
C LYS A 37 -19.63 2.30 9.21
N GLU A 38 -19.87 3.59 8.96
CA GLU A 38 -20.97 4.03 8.09
C GLU A 38 -20.82 3.47 6.66
N LEU A 39 -19.61 3.53 6.10
CA LEU A 39 -19.31 2.99 4.77
C LEU A 39 -19.47 1.47 4.71
N ILE A 40 -19.20 0.77 5.81
CA ILE A 40 -19.36 -0.69 5.91
C ILE A 40 -20.84 -1.05 6.01
N TRP A 41 -21.62 -0.40 6.89
CA TRP A 41 -23.03 -0.73 7.10
C TRP A 41 -23.91 -0.45 5.89
N ASN A 42 -23.52 0.49 5.03
CA ASN A 42 -24.19 0.71 3.75
C ASN A 42 -24.03 -0.46 2.75
N ARG A 43 -23.17 -1.44 3.02
CA ARG A 43 -22.94 -2.59 2.12
C ARG A 43 -23.83 -3.77 2.48
N ARG A 44 -24.36 -4.41 1.43
CA ARG A 44 -25.14 -5.64 1.54
C ARG A 44 -24.23 -6.87 1.64
N GLY A 45 -24.43 -7.67 2.68
CA GLY A 45 -23.78 -8.96 2.90
C GLY A 45 -22.46 -8.87 3.69
N GLU A 46 -22.32 -9.75 4.68
CA GLU A 46 -21.16 -9.82 5.57
C GLU A 46 -19.83 -10.02 4.80
N HIS A 47 -19.85 -10.78 3.71
CA HIS A 47 -18.68 -11.01 2.86
C HIS A 47 -18.17 -9.70 2.20
N ASN A 48 -19.07 -8.80 1.79
CA ASN A 48 -18.69 -7.52 1.21
C ASN A 48 -18.23 -6.53 2.27
N GLN A 49 -18.83 -6.58 3.46
CA GLN A 49 -18.41 -5.78 4.62
C GLN A 49 -17.00 -6.16 5.07
N LEU A 50 -16.76 -7.47 5.24
CA LEU A 50 -15.47 -8.02 5.63
C LEU A 50 -14.41 -7.77 4.53
N GLY A 51 -14.76 -7.97 3.26
CA GLY A 51 -13.90 -7.67 2.12
C GLY A 51 -13.45 -6.20 2.08
N PHE A 52 -14.37 -5.27 2.33
CA PHE A 52 -14.08 -3.84 2.35
C PHE A 52 -13.11 -3.46 3.47
N VAL A 53 -13.34 -3.91 4.71
CA VAL A 53 -12.44 -3.58 5.82
C VAL A 53 -11.06 -4.20 5.64
N VAL A 54 -11.00 -5.41 5.07
CA VAL A 54 -9.72 -6.06 4.78
C VAL A 54 -8.94 -5.27 3.73
N GLN A 55 -9.60 -4.78 2.66
CA GLN A 55 -8.96 -3.92 1.67
C GLN A 55 -8.51 -2.58 2.27
N LEU A 56 -9.34 -1.96 3.10
CA LEU A 56 -9.03 -0.71 3.77
C LEU A 56 -7.83 -0.86 4.72
N GLY A 57 -7.82 -1.90 5.55
CA GLY A 57 -6.70 -2.21 6.43
C GLY A 57 -5.43 -2.53 5.64
N THR A 58 -5.56 -3.29 4.54
CA THR A 58 -4.43 -3.62 3.64
C THR A 58 -3.78 -2.37 3.05
N VAL A 59 -4.56 -1.42 2.52
CA VAL A 59 -3.98 -0.19 1.94
C VAL A 59 -3.39 0.73 3.03
N ARG A 60 -3.94 0.70 4.27
CA ARG A 60 -3.37 1.42 5.42
C ARG A 60 -2.04 0.80 5.89
N PHE A 61 -1.92 -0.52 5.85
CA PHE A 61 -0.74 -1.25 6.29
C PHE A 61 0.38 -1.27 5.24
N LEU A 62 0.04 -1.66 4.00
CA LEU A 62 1.01 -1.81 2.91
C LEU A 62 1.24 -0.54 2.10
N GLY A 63 0.30 0.42 2.12
CA GLY A 63 0.33 1.58 1.22
C GLY A 63 -0.05 1.26 -0.23
N THR A 64 -0.54 0.06 -0.51
CA THR A 64 -1.05 -0.36 -1.83
C THR A 64 -2.15 -1.41 -1.69
N PHE A 65 -2.90 -1.62 -2.77
CA PHE A 65 -3.87 -2.70 -2.86
C PHE A 65 -3.21 -3.94 -3.45
N LEU A 66 -3.58 -5.10 -2.94
CA LEU A 66 -3.17 -6.37 -3.52
C LEU A 66 -3.90 -6.62 -4.84
N SER A 67 -3.20 -7.24 -5.79
CA SER A 67 -3.78 -7.71 -7.06
C SER A 67 -4.93 -8.68 -6.82
N ASP A 68 -4.75 -9.57 -5.83
CA ASP A 68 -5.82 -10.38 -5.27
C ASP A 68 -6.10 -9.92 -3.83
N PRO A 69 -7.26 -9.31 -3.54
CA PRO A 69 -7.59 -8.85 -2.20
C PRO A 69 -7.86 -9.99 -1.21
N THR A 70 -7.85 -11.25 -1.66
CA THR A 70 -7.92 -12.44 -0.80
C THR A 70 -6.57 -12.96 -0.35
N ASP A 71 -5.46 -12.46 -0.93
CA ASP A 71 -4.08 -12.83 -0.57
C ASP A 71 -3.62 -12.12 0.71
N VAL A 72 -4.42 -12.25 1.77
CA VAL A 72 -4.23 -11.59 3.05
C VAL A 72 -4.10 -12.65 4.14
N PRO A 73 -3.19 -12.48 5.13
CA PRO A 73 -3.04 -13.42 6.22
C PRO A 73 -4.35 -13.67 6.99
N GLN A 74 -4.59 -14.93 7.37
CA GLN A 74 -5.80 -15.31 8.12
C GLN A 74 -5.95 -14.56 9.45
N SER A 75 -4.84 -14.12 10.06
CA SER A 75 -4.86 -13.30 11.28
C SER A 75 -5.57 -11.97 11.08
N VAL A 76 -5.38 -11.32 9.92
CA VAL A 76 -6.05 -10.06 9.56
C VAL A 76 -7.55 -10.29 9.37
N ILE A 77 -7.91 -11.34 8.62
CA ILE A 77 -9.31 -11.68 8.35
C ILE A 77 -10.04 -11.95 9.67
N THR A 78 -9.44 -12.75 10.55
CA THR A 78 -10.01 -13.09 11.85
C THR A 78 -10.11 -11.86 12.76
N TYR A 79 -9.10 -11.01 12.78
CA TYR A 79 -9.11 -9.78 13.57
C TYR A 79 -10.24 -8.84 13.12
N MET A 80 -10.39 -8.63 11.81
CA MET A 80 -11.43 -7.77 11.25
C MET A 80 -12.83 -8.35 11.39
N ALA A 81 -12.98 -9.66 11.22
CA ALA A 81 -14.25 -10.36 11.45
C ALA A 81 -14.74 -10.18 12.89
N ASN A 82 -13.82 -10.33 13.86
CA ASN A 82 -14.11 -10.11 15.27
C ASN A 82 -14.52 -8.64 15.56
N ARG A 83 -13.87 -7.67 14.91
CA ARG A 83 -14.21 -6.24 15.05
C ARG A 83 -15.58 -5.89 14.49
N LEU A 84 -16.00 -6.58 13.43
CA LEU A 84 -17.30 -6.38 12.79
C LEU A 84 -18.42 -7.26 13.37
N HIS A 85 -18.10 -8.17 14.28
CA HIS A 85 -19.02 -9.20 14.78
C HIS A 85 -19.65 -10.06 13.67
N VAL A 86 -18.86 -10.41 12.64
CA VAL A 86 -19.26 -11.27 11.51
C VAL A 86 -18.45 -12.55 11.48
N ASP A 87 -18.92 -13.58 10.78
CA ASP A 87 -18.16 -14.83 10.63
C ASP A 87 -16.99 -14.65 9.64
N ALA A 88 -15.79 -15.06 10.05
CA ALA A 88 -14.60 -15.03 9.19
C ALA A 88 -14.77 -15.92 7.95
N LYS A 89 -15.62 -16.97 8.02
CA LYS A 89 -15.91 -17.84 6.88
C LYS A 89 -16.62 -17.11 5.75
N SER A 90 -17.36 -16.04 6.05
CA SER A 90 -18.03 -15.20 5.06
C SER A 90 -17.03 -14.63 4.03
N PHE A 91 -15.75 -14.47 4.40
CA PHE A 91 -14.71 -14.01 3.48
C PHE A 91 -14.48 -14.96 2.29
N SER A 92 -14.74 -16.26 2.44
CA SER A 92 -14.59 -17.22 1.33
C SER A 92 -15.51 -16.92 0.13
N HIS A 93 -16.64 -16.25 0.38
CA HIS A 93 -17.58 -15.80 -0.65
C HIS A 93 -17.18 -14.47 -1.30
N TYR A 94 -16.10 -13.83 -0.85
CA TYR A 94 -15.59 -12.57 -1.37
C TYR A 94 -14.79 -12.75 -2.67
N GLN A 95 -15.46 -13.19 -3.73
CA GLN A 95 -14.82 -13.51 -5.02
C GLN A 95 -15.24 -12.59 -6.17
N ASN A 96 -16.22 -11.70 -5.93
CA ASN A 96 -16.72 -10.83 -6.98
C ASN A 96 -15.73 -9.71 -7.29
N LYS A 97 -14.95 -9.90 -8.35
CA LYS A 97 -13.97 -8.92 -8.83
C LYS A 97 -14.58 -7.54 -9.07
N ARG A 98 -15.81 -7.45 -9.59
CA ARG A 98 -16.45 -6.15 -9.84
C ARG A 98 -16.66 -5.38 -8.54
N SER A 99 -17.22 -6.03 -7.53
CA SER A 99 -17.37 -5.44 -6.19
C SER A 99 -16.02 -5.06 -5.58
N GLN A 100 -15.00 -5.89 -5.73
CA GLN A 100 -13.64 -5.60 -5.26
C GLN A 100 -13.07 -4.32 -5.89
N TRP A 101 -13.20 -4.16 -7.21
CA TRP A 101 -12.74 -2.96 -7.93
C TRP A 101 -13.51 -1.71 -7.54
N ASP A 102 -14.84 -1.82 -7.39
CA ASP A 102 -15.69 -0.71 -6.96
C ASP A 102 -15.32 -0.27 -5.54
N GLN A 103 -15.08 -1.22 -4.64
CA GLN A 103 -14.60 -0.95 -3.27
C GLN A 103 -13.24 -0.26 -3.25
N MET A 104 -12.26 -0.74 -4.03
CA MET A 104 -10.95 -0.09 -4.15
C MET A 104 -11.08 1.36 -4.64
N ARG A 105 -11.93 1.61 -5.64
CA ARG A 105 -12.18 2.97 -6.15
C ARG A 105 -12.81 3.86 -5.08
N GLU A 106 -13.77 3.34 -4.34
CA GLU A 106 -14.46 4.06 -3.28
C GLU A 106 -13.51 4.41 -2.12
N ILE A 107 -12.72 3.44 -1.63
CA ILE A 107 -11.68 3.67 -0.62
C ILE A 107 -10.73 4.78 -1.09
N ARG A 108 -10.31 4.74 -2.35
CA ARG A 108 -9.42 5.77 -2.87
C ARG A 108 -10.06 7.16 -2.86
N SER A 109 -11.31 7.26 -3.29
CA SER A 109 -12.04 8.53 -3.35
C SER A 109 -12.28 9.11 -1.96
N VAL A 110 -12.70 8.27 -1.00
CA VAL A 110 -13.07 8.73 0.35
C VAL A 110 -11.84 9.08 1.18
N TYR A 111 -10.81 8.24 1.19
CA TYR A 111 -9.63 8.46 2.04
C TYR A 111 -8.51 9.28 1.36
N GLY A 112 -8.70 9.64 0.09
CA GLY A 112 -7.82 10.51 -0.68
C GLY A 112 -6.55 9.83 -1.22
N TYR A 113 -6.60 8.52 -1.47
CA TYR A 113 -5.46 7.80 -2.05
C TYR A 113 -5.30 8.09 -3.55
N LYS A 114 -4.09 8.46 -3.95
CA LYS A 114 -3.74 8.83 -5.33
C LYS A 114 -2.94 7.72 -5.99
N ASN A 115 -3.13 7.49 -7.29
CA ASN A 115 -2.21 6.63 -8.02
C ASN A 115 -0.82 7.26 -8.04
N PHE A 116 0.19 6.42 -8.17
CA PHE A 116 1.55 6.87 -8.40
C PHE A 116 1.69 7.80 -9.61
N THR A 117 0.92 7.59 -10.67
CA THR A 117 0.95 8.37 -11.92
C THR A 117 0.08 9.62 -11.90
N ASP A 118 -0.73 9.84 -10.85
CA ASP A 118 -1.66 10.96 -10.82
C ASP A 118 -0.90 12.29 -10.65
N HIS A 119 -1.17 13.25 -11.53
CA HIS A 119 -0.67 14.61 -11.43
C HIS A 119 -1.58 15.45 -10.51
N PRO A 120 -1.03 16.38 -9.69
CA PRO A 120 0.38 16.82 -9.61
C PRO A 120 1.24 16.04 -8.59
N ALA A 121 0.69 15.04 -7.91
CA ALA A 121 1.40 14.32 -6.84
C ALA A 121 2.67 13.61 -7.35
N HIS A 122 2.58 12.96 -8.51
CA HIS A 122 3.71 12.31 -9.18
C HIS A 122 4.89 13.26 -9.43
N TRP A 123 4.62 14.44 -9.99
CA TRP A 123 5.67 15.44 -10.28
C TRP A 123 6.34 15.97 -9.02
N ARG A 124 5.55 16.22 -7.97
CA ARG A 124 6.08 16.65 -6.66
C ARG A 124 6.96 15.58 -6.04
N PHE A 125 6.57 14.32 -6.15
CA PHE A 125 7.34 13.17 -5.70
C PHE A 125 8.67 13.05 -6.45
N ILE A 126 8.64 13.07 -7.79
CA ILE A 126 9.86 13.01 -8.61
C ILE A 126 10.80 14.16 -8.28
N ARG A 127 10.29 15.40 -8.22
CA ARG A 127 11.11 16.58 -7.90
C ARG A 127 11.75 16.47 -6.52
N TRP A 128 11.02 15.97 -5.54
CA TRP A 128 11.56 15.71 -4.21
C TRP A 128 12.66 14.65 -4.24
N LEU A 129 12.47 13.56 -5.00
CA LEU A 129 13.46 12.49 -5.12
C LEU A 129 14.76 12.98 -5.78
N TYR A 130 14.65 13.78 -6.85
CA TYR A 130 15.81 14.41 -7.48
C TYR A 130 16.54 15.35 -6.53
N ALA A 131 15.82 16.20 -5.81
CA ALA A 131 16.43 17.11 -4.83
C ALA A 131 17.15 16.33 -3.72
N ARG A 132 16.56 15.22 -3.26
CA ARG A 132 17.14 14.33 -2.25
C ARG A 132 18.42 13.68 -2.76
N ALA A 133 18.38 13.06 -3.94
CA ALA A 133 19.53 12.39 -4.55
C ALA A 133 20.67 13.36 -4.89
N TRP A 134 20.35 14.62 -5.22
CA TRP A 134 21.34 15.66 -5.47
C TRP A 134 22.01 16.16 -4.19
N LEU A 135 21.24 16.39 -3.13
CA LEU A 135 21.75 16.95 -1.87
C LEU A 135 22.47 15.91 -1.01
N TYR A 136 22.10 14.64 -1.12
CA TYR A 136 22.62 13.56 -0.31
C TYR A 136 23.05 12.39 -1.20
N ASN A 137 24.31 11.98 -1.11
CA ASN A 137 24.82 10.79 -1.81
C ASN A 137 24.40 9.51 -1.05
N GLU A 138 23.09 9.37 -0.83
CA GLU A 138 22.48 8.22 -0.15
C GLU A 138 22.66 6.94 -0.99
N ARG A 139 22.80 5.80 -0.31
CA ARG A 139 22.77 4.49 -0.96
C ARG A 139 21.41 4.28 -1.65
N PRO A 140 21.35 3.57 -2.79
CA PRO A 140 20.11 3.38 -3.54
C PRO A 140 19.03 2.64 -2.72
N SER A 141 19.44 1.74 -1.82
CA SER A 141 18.55 1.09 -0.86
C SER A 141 17.89 2.09 0.12
N VAL A 142 18.66 3.03 0.66
CA VAL A 142 18.15 4.07 1.56
C VAL A 142 17.22 5.03 0.82
N LEU A 143 17.60 5.42 -0.41
CA LEU A 143 16.78 6.30 -1.24
C LEU A 143 15.44 5.63 -1.60
N PHE A 144 15.42 4.31 -1.80
CA PHE A 144 14.21 3.53 -2.02
C PHE A 144 13.32 3.46 -0.78
N ASP A 145 13.87 3.23 0.41
CA ASP A 145 13.09 3.21 1.66
C ASP A 145 12.47 4.58 1.93
N LEU A 146 13.23 5.66 1.71
CA LEU A 146 12.75 7.03 1.83
C LEU A 146 11.65 7.34 0.82
N ALA A 147 11.81 6.88 -0.43
CA ALA A 147 10.80 7.01 -1.47
C ALA A 147 9.50 6.28 -1.09
N THR A 148 9.61 5.07 -0.56
CA THR A 148 8.49 4.26 -0.07
C THR A 148 7.76 4.95 1.07
N ALA A 149 8.51 5.40 2.10
CA ALA A 149 7.95 6.15 3.23
C ALA A 149 7.23 7.42 2.75
N ARG A 150 7.80 8.14 1.78
CA ARG A 150 7.21 9.36 1.23
C ARG A 150 5.90 9.10 0.49
N CYS A 151 5.79 7.98 -0.24
CA CYS A 151 4.54 7.57 -0.86
C CYS A 151 3.46 7.31 0.18
N ILE A 152 3.78 6.57 1.25
CA ILE A 152 2.84 6.27 2.34
C ILE A 152 2.39 7.56 3.03
N GLU A 153 3.31 8.47 3.37
CA GLU A 153 3.01 9.77 3.98
C GLU A 153 2.06 10.63 3.13
N GLN A 154 2.25 10.63 1.80
CA GLN A 154 1.45 11.43 0.87
C GLN A 154 0.20 10.70 0.37
N LYS A 155 -0.10 9.51 0.91
CA LYS A 155 -1.18 8.62 0.45
C LYS A 155 -1.11 8.33 -1.05
N ILE A 156 0.09 8.20 -1.58
CA ILE A 156 0.35 7.77 -2.95
C ILE A 156 0.46 6.26 -2.91
N LEU A 157 -0.37 5.57 -3.70
CA LEU A 157 -0.33 4.12 -3.81
C LEU A 157 1.04 3.68 -4.32
N LEU A 158 1.65 2.74 -3.61
CA LEU A 158 2.98 2.24 -3.97
C LEU A 158 2.95 1.62 -5.36
N PRO A 159 3.80 2.08 -6.30
CA PRO A 159 3.95 1.42 -7.59
C PRO A 159 4.66 0.08 -7.40
N GLY A 160 4.60 -0.84 -8.36
CA GLY A 160 5.32 -2.11 -8.26
C GLY A 160 6.83 -1.90 -8.03
N VAL A 161 7.48 -2.83 -7.31
CA VAL A 161 8.90 -2.74 -6.90
C VAL A 161 9.78 -2.28 -8.06
N SER A 162 9.71 -2.97 -9.20
CA SER A 162 10.53 -2.69 -10.37
C SER A 162 10.37 -1.26 -10.91
N VAL A 163 9.18 -0.67 -10.77
CA VAL A 163 8.91 0.71 -11.21
C VAL A 163 9.65 1.69 -10.30
N LEU A 164 9.56 1.49 -8.97
CA LEU A 164 10.23 2.34 -8.01
C LEU A 164 11.75 2.18 -8.09
N THR A 165 12.25 0.94 -8.21
CA THR A 165 13.67 0.62 -8.40
C THR A 165 14.22 1.32 -9.63
N ARG A 166 13.54 1.19 -10.78
CA ARG A 166 13.97 1.82 -12.03
C ARG A 166 14.00 3.34 -11.91
N LEU A 167 13.01 3.93 -11.23
CA LEU A 167 12.94 5.36 -11.03
C LEU A 167 14.11 5.85 -10.15
N VAL A 168 14.40 5.16 -9.05
CA VAL A 168 15.58 5.45 -8.18
C VAL A 168 16.89 5.36 -8.97
N SER A 169 17.08 4.29 -9.74
CA SER A 169 18.29 4.14 -10.58
C SER A 169 18.42 5.25 -11.61
N THR A 170 17.32 5.60 -12.29
CA THR A 170 17.30 6.67 -13.30
C THR A 170 17.68 8.02 -12.69
N VAL A 171 17.14 8.35 -11.51
CA VAL A 171 17.47 9.59 -10.79
C VAL A 171 18.96 9.62 -10.45
N ARG A 172 19.51 8.51 -9.94
CA ARG A 172 20.94 8.45 -9.58
C ARG A 172 21.86 8.59 -10.78
N GLU A 173 21.58 7.90 -11.89
CA GLU A 173 22.36 8.03 -13.13
C GLU A 173 22.38 9.48 -13.63
N CYS A 174 21.23 10.18 -13.58
CA CYS A 174 21.15 11.59 -13.96
C CYS A 174 21.97 12.51 -13.04
N THR A 175 22.05 12.21 -11.74
CA THR A 175 22.86 12.99 -10.80
C THR A 175 24.35 12.67 -10.91
N ALA A 176 24.72 11.42 -11.24
CA ALA A 176 26.11 11.00 -11.35
C ALA A 176 26.77 11.43 -12.67
N GLY A 177 26.00 11.54 -13.76
CA GLY A 177 26.50 11.98 -15.07
C GLY A 177 26.70 13.49 -15.23
N ASN A 178 26.41 14.29 -14.20
CA ASN A 178 26.57 15.75 -14.18
C ASN A 178 27.73 16.22 -13.28
N ILE A 179 28.68 15.32 -12.99
CA ILE A 179 29.93 15.59 -12.25
C ILE A 179 31.13 15.41 -13.18
#